data_AF-Q91ZA8-F1
#
_entry.id   AF-Q91ZA8-F1
#
_cell.length_a   1.000
_cell.length_b   1.000
_cell.length_c   1.000
_cell.angle_alpha   90.00
_cell.angle_beta   90.00
_cell.angle_gamma   90.00
#
_symmetry.space_group_name_H-M   'P 1'
#
loop_
_entity.id
_entity.type
_entity.pdbx_description
1 polymer ?
#
loop_
_entity_poly.entity_id
_entity_poly.type
_entity_poly.pdbx_seq_one_letter_code
_entity_poly.pdbx_strand_id
1 'polypeptide(L)'
;MSQAELSTCSAPQTQRIFQEAVRKGNTQELQSLLQNMTNCEFNVNSFGPEGQTALHQSVIDGNLELVKLLVKFGADIRLANRDGWSALHIAAFGGHQDIVLYLITKAKYAASGR
;
A
#
# COMPACT_ATOMS: atom_id res chain seq x y z
N MET A 1 -12.82 7.30 -14.30
CA MET A 1 -13.04 8.12 -13.09
C MET A 1 -13.38 9.51 -13.57
N SER A 2 -14.55 10.05 -13.22
CA SER A 2 -14.89 11.41 -13.64
C SER A 2 -14.15 12.42 -12.76
N GLN A 3 -13.82 13.61 -13.29
CA GLN A 3 -13.16 14.66 -12.50
C GLN A 3 -13.94 15.02 -11.22
N ALA A 4 -15.25 14.77 -11.20
CA ALA A 4 -16.11 15.00 -10.04
C ALA A 4 -15.79 14.07 -8.86
N GLU A 5 -15.38 12.81 -9.11
CA GLU A 5 -15.01 11.86 -8.05
C GLU A 5 -13.65 12.18 -7.42
N LEU A 6 -12.76 12.84 -8.16
CA LEU A 6 -11.47 13.32 -7.63
C LEU A 6 -11.62 14.53 -6.71
N SER A 7 -12.76 15.24 -6.79
CA SER A 7 -12.94 16.55 -6.15
C SER A 7 -13.63 16.48 -4.77
N THR A 8 -14.26 15.35 -4.43
CA THR A 8 -14.99 15.20 -3.18
C THR A 8 -14.14 14.47 -2.14
N CYS A 9 -13.22 15.20 -1.49
CA CYS A 9 -12.48 14.71 -0.32
C CYS A 9 -13.42 14.52 0.89
N SER A 10 -14.34 13.55 0.85
CA SER A 10 -14.88 13.01 2.10
C SER A 10 -14.05 11.78 2.46
N ALA A 11 -13.52 11.74 3.69
CA ALA A 11 -12.57 10.69 4.13
C ALA A 11 -13.03 9.25 3.80
N PRO A 12 -14.32 8.86 3.93
CA PRO A 12 -14.77 7.52 3.57
C PRO A 12 -14.70 7.24 2.06
N GLN A 13 -14.95 8.24 1.21
CA GLN A 13 -14.90 8.09 -0.25
C GLN A 13 -13.45 7.99 -0.73
N THR A 14 -12.56 8.83 -0.20
CA THR A 14 -11.12 8.81 -0.54
C THR A 14 -10.52 7.43 -0.24
N GLN A 15 -10.85 6.85 0.93
CA GLN A 15 -10.36 5.53 1.31
C GLN A 15 -10.87 4.41 0.38
N ARG A 16 -12.14 4.46 -0.02
CA ARG A 16 -12.74 3.51 -0.97
C ARG A 16 -12.09 3.60 -2.35
N ILE A 17 -11.89 4.81 -2.84
CA ILE A 17 -11.27 5.08 -4.15
C ILE A 17 -9.82 4.56 -4.16
N PHE A 18 -9.06 4.84 -3.10
CA PHE A 18 -7.71 4.32 -2.94
C PHE A 18 -7.67 2.78 -2.94
N GLN A 19 -8.53 2.13 -2.15
CA GLN A 19 -8.56 0.68 -2.06
C GLN A 19 -8.95 0.02 -3.39
N GLU A 20 -9.89 0.62 -4.13
CA GLU A 20 -10.25 0.16 -5.47
C GLU A 20 -9.08 0.31 -6.46
N ALA A 21 -8.35 1.41 -6.42
CA ALA A 21 -7.18 1.63 -7.27
C ALA A 21 -6.05 0.62 -6.97
N VAL A 22 -5.85 0.28 -5.69
CA VAL A 22 -4.90 -0.78 -5.27
C VAL A 22 -5.38 -2.14 -5.80
N ARG A 23 -6.66 -2.48 -5.64
CA ARG A 23 -7.24 -3.75 -6.09
C ARG A 23 -7.15 -3.94 -7.62
N LYS A 24 -7.20 -2.86 -8.39
CA LYS A 24 -6.95 -2.89 -9.83
C LYS A 24 -5.49 -3.18 -10.20
N GLY A 25 -4.55 -3.00 -9.28
CA GLY A 25 -3.12 -3.23 -9.51
C GLY A 25 -2.43 -2.22 -10.44
N ASN A 26 -3.13 -1.17 -10.89
CA ASN A 26 -2.60 -0.18 -11.82
C ASN A 26 -1.77 0.88 -11.09
N THR A 27 -0.45 0.72 -11.13
CA THR A 27 0.51 1.60 -10.45
C THR A 27 0.44 3.05 -10.93
N GLN A 28 0.19 3.29 -12.23
CA GLN A 28 0.12 4.65 -12.79
C GLN A 28 -1.17 5.38 -12.37
N GLU A 29 -2.29 4.67 -12.35
CA GLU A 29 -3.57 5.18 -11.86
C GLU A 29 -3.46 5.49 -10.36
N LEU A 30 -2.86 4.58 -9.57
CA LEU A 30 -2.63 4.82 -8.15
C LEU A 30 -1.67 5.98 -7.89
N GLN A 31 -0.58 6.10 -8.67
CA GLN A 31 0.35 7.21 -8.52
C GLN A 31 -0.32 8.55 -8.82
N SER A 32 -1.07 8.63 -9.93
CA SER A 32 -1.84 9.82 -10.28
C SER A 32 -2.88 10.16 -9.21
N LEU A 33 -3.57 9.14 -8.70
CA LEU A 33 -4.55 9.29 -7.64
C LEU A 33 -3.90 9.79 -6.35
N LEU A 34 -2.80 9.19 -5.89
CA LEU A 34 -2.08 9.60 -4.68
C LEU A 34 -1.49 11.00 -4.77
N GLN A 35 -1.00 11.41 -5.95
CA GLN A 35 -0.54 12.79 -6.19
C GLN A 35 -1.70 13.79 -6.07
N ASN A 36 -2.88 13.46 -6.59
CA ASN A 36 -4.07 14.31 -6.50
C ASN A 36 -4.70 14.31 -5.10
N MET A 37 -4.61 13.20 -4.37
CA MET A 37 -5.14 13.05 -3.01
C MET A 37 -4.23 13.64 -1.92
N THR A 38 -3.12 14.31 -2.26
CA THR A 38 -2.20 14.93 -1.27
C THR A 38 -2.88 15.95 -0.35
N ASN A 39 -4.02 16.52 -0.76
CA ASN A 39 -4.84 17.44 0.04
C ASN A 39 -6.01 16.77 0.78
N CYS A 40 -6.25 15.46 0.58
CA CYS A 40 -7.29 14.73 1.29
C CYS A 40 -6.67 13.96 2.48
N GLU A 41 -7.39 13.87 3.59
CA GLU A 41 -7.03 12.96 4.68
C GLU A 41 -7.30 11.51 4.22
N PHE A 42 -6.24 10.75 3.96
CA PHE A 42 -6.32 9.32 3.63
C PHE A 42 -5.28 8.53 4.45
N ASN A 43 -5.62 7.28 4.79
CA ASN A 43 -4.74 6.41 5.55
C ASN A 43 -4.25 5.24 4.68
N VAL A 44 -3.00 5.30 4.22
CA VAL A 44 -2.35 4.22 3.46
C VAL A 44 -2.30 2.89 4.24
N ASN A 45 -2.36 2.96 5.57
CA ASN A 45 -2.28 1.83 6.49
C ASN A 45 -3.65 1.28 6.92
N SER A 46 -4.74 1.75 6.31
CA SER A 46 -6.07 1.21 6.59
C SER A 46 -6.15 -0.28 6.21
N PHE A 47 -6.87 -1.05 7.02
CA PHE A 47 -7.21 -2.42 6.68
C PHE A 47 -8.47 -2.47 5.82
N GLY A 48 -8.44 -3.27 4.75
CA GLY A 48 -9.60 -3.62 3.97
C GLY A 48 -10.46 -4.71 4.61
N PRO A 49 -11.55 -5.11 3.93
CA PRO A 49 -12.49 -6.14 4.42
C PRO A 49 -11.82 -7.47 4.79
N GLU A 50 -10.80 -7.87 4.02
CA GLU A 50 -10.00 -9.08 4.22
C GLU A 50 -8.97 -8.94 5.36
N GLY A 51 -8.96 -7.81 6.08
CA GLY A 51 -7.97 -7.56 7.12
C GLY A 51 -6.56 -7.36 6.57
N GLN A 52 -6.45 -6.97 5.31
CA GLN A 52 -5.21 -6.70 4.61
C GLN A 52 -5.08 -5.21 4.32
N THR A 53 -3.89 -4.66 4.49
CA THR A 53 -3.60 -3.30 4.01
C THR A 53 -3.28 -3.33 2.52
N ALA A 54 -3.24 -2.16 1.87
CA ALA A 54 -2.82 -2.05 0.48
C ALA A 54 -1.43 -2.67 0.22
N LEU A 55 -0.53 -2.59 1.20
CA LEU A 55 0.79 -3.18 1.12
C LEU A 55 0.75 -4.72 1.14
N HIS A 56 -0.15 -5.32 1.91
CA HIS A 56 -0.30 -6.78 1.90
C HIS A 56 -0.79 -7.24 0.52
N GLN A 57 -1.81 -6.58 -0.04
CA GLN A 57 -2.33 -6.91 -1.36
C GLN A 57 -1.26 -6.79 -2.45
N SER A 58 -0.49 -5.69 -2.45
CA SER A 58 0.55 -5.49 -3.47
C SER A 58 1.67 -6.53 -3.40
N VAL A 59 1.96 -7.06 -2.21
CA VAL A 59 2.90 -8.16 -2.02
C VAL A 59 2.31 -9.50 -2.48
N ILE A 60 1.03 -9.78 -2.19
CA ILE A 60 0.33 -10.98 -2.69
C ILE A 60 0.34 -11.02 -4.22
N ASP A 61 0.13 -9.86 -4.84
CA ASP A 61 0.16 -9.72 -6.29
C ASP A 61 1.58 -9.79 -6.89
N GLY A 62 2.62 -9.85 -6.05
CA GLY A 62 4.02 -9.82 -6.49
C GLY A 62 4.42 -8.49 -7.15
N ASN A 63 3.68 -7.41 -6.93
CA ASN A 63 3.88 -6.14 -7.62
C ASN A 63 4.87 -5.23 -6.87
N LEU A 64 6.16 -5.42 -7.15
CA LEU A 64 7.24 -4.65 -6.52
C LEU A 64 7.10 -3.13 -6.71
N GLU A 65 6.65 -2.67 -7.87
CA GLU A 65 6.50 -1.23 -8.13
C GLU A 65 5.40 -0.62 -7.26
N LEU A 66 4.30 -1.35 -7.07
CA LEU A 66 3.22 -0.96 -6.18
C LEU A 66 3.67 -0.96 -4.71
N VAL A 67 4.46 -1.96 -4.28
CA VAL A 67 5.10 -2.00 -2.95
C VAL A 67 5.96 -0.77 -2.72
N LYS A 68 6.85 -0.42 -3.66
CA LYS A 68 7.73 0.76 -3.56
C LYS A 68 6.91 2.05 -3.44
N LEU A 69 5.86 2.19 -4.26
CA LEU A 69 4.99 3.35 -4.25
C LEU A 69 4.31 3.51 -2.88
N LEU A 70 3.69 2.45 -2.35
CA LEU A 70 3.01 2.48 -1.06
C LEU A 70 3.96 2.81 0.09
N VAL A 71 5.15 2.20 0.13
CA VAL A 71 6.17 2.49 1.15
C VAL A 71 6.66 3.94 1.05
N LYS A 72 6.79 4.49 -0.16
CA LYS A 72 7.11 5.92 -0.36
C LYS A 72 6.04 6.84 0.22
N PHE A 73 4.78 6.42 0.18
CA PHE A 73 3.64 7.15 0.77
C PHE A 73 3.38 6.81 2.26
N GLY A 74 4.32 6.15 2.94
CA GLY A 74 4.25 5.92 4.38
C GLY A 74 3.55 4.62 4.79
N ALA A 75 3.43 3.64 3.89
CA ALA A 75 2.96 2.31 4.27
C ALA A 75 3.90 1.66 5.30
N ASP A 76 3.34 1.24 6.42
CA ASP A 76 4.07 0.56 7.49
C ASP A 76 4.25 -0.92 7.15
N ILE A 77 5.50 -1.28 6.88
CA ILE A 77 5.92 -2.64 6.55
C ILE A 77 5.81 -3.63 7.72
N ARG A 78 5.57 -3.13 8.94
CA ARG A 78 5.48 -3.94 10.17
C ARG A 78 4.06 -4.36 10.51
N LEU A 79 3.05 -3.76 9.87
CA LEU A 79 1.66 -4.15 10.09
C LEU A 79 1.47 -5.61 9.71
N ALA A 80 0.74 -6.32 10.55
CA ALA A 80 0.31 -7.67 10.29
C ALA A 80 -1.15 -7.66 9.87
N ASN A 81 -1.51 -8.52 8.92
CA ASN A 81 -2.90 -8.79 8.56
C ASN A 81 -3.62 -9.58 9.68
N ARG A 82 -4.89 -9.94 9.45
CA ARG A 82 -5.69 -10.74 10.42
C ARG A 82 -5.08 -12.10 10.77
N ASP A 83 -4.30 -12.69 9.87
CA ASP A 83 -3.63 -13.97 10.10
C ASP A 83 -2.28 -13.81 10.83
N GLY A 84 -1.93 -12.59 11.23
CA GLY A 84 -0.65 -12.28 11.87
C GLY A 84 0.53 -12.17 10.90
N TRP A 85 0.27 -12.15 9.59
CA TRP A 85 1.31 -12.08 8.56
C TRP A 85 1.57 -10.64 8.19
N SER A 86 2.82 -10.22 8.33
CA SER A 86 3.30 -8.95 7.76
C SER A 86 3.59 -9.09 6.27
N ALA A 87 3.77 -7.95 5.60
CA ALA A 87 4.22 -7.88 4.21
C ALA A 87 5.46 -8.77 3.93
N LEU A 88 6.41 -8.83 4.87
CA LEU A 88 7.60 -9.68 4.71
C LEU A 88 7.29 -11.18 4.78
N HIS A 89 6.35 -11.60 5.64
CA HIS A 89 5.92 -13.00 5.73
C HIS A 89 5.27 -13.46 4.41
N ILE A 90 4.36 -12.64 3.87
CA ILE A 90 3.70 -12.91 2.59
C ILE A 90 4.74 -12.99 1.46
N ALA A 91 5.67 -12.03 1.37
CA ALA A 91 6.68 -11.99 0.32
C ALA A 91 7.58 -13.24 0.36
N ALA A 92 7.98 -13.68 1.56
CA ALA A 92 8.79 -14.88 1.75
C ALA A 92 8.01 -16.16 1.38
N PHE A 93 6.74 -16.25 1.78
CA PHE A 93 5.88 -17.39 1.46
C PHE A 93 5.60 -17.50 -0.05
N GLY A 94 5.33 -16.38 -0.72
CA GLY A 94 5.11 -16.31 -2.16
C GLY A 94 6.38 -16.46 -3.01
N GLY A 95 7.57 -16.44 -2.39
CA GLY A 95 8.85 -16.52 -3.10
C GLY A 95 9.22 -15.24 -3.86
N HIS A 96 8.65 -14.09 -3.51
CA HIS A 96 8.93 -12.78 -4.12
C HIS A 96 10.25 -12.21 -3.60
N GLN A 97 11.37 -12.78 -4.06
CA GLN A 97 12.73 -12.48 -3.58
C GLN A 97 13.09 -10.99 -3.66
N ASP A 98 12.67 -10.33 -4.74
CA ASP A 98 12.87 -8.91 -4.99
C ASP A 98 12.12 -8.03 -3.97
N ILE A 99 10.88 -8.39 -3.64
CA ILE A 99 10.09 -7.73 -2.60
C ILE A 99 10.69 -7.99 -1.21
N VAL A 100 11.08 -9.23 -0.91
CA VAL A 100 11.77 -9.59 0.35
C VAL A 100 13.01 -8.71 0.53
N LEU A 101 13.87 -8.62 -0.49
CA LEU A 101 15.09 -7.82 -0.45
C LEU A 101 14.77 -6.34 -0.23
N TYR A 102 13.76 -5.80 -0.92
CA TYR A 102 13.33 -4.43 -0.75
C TYR A 102 12.83 -4.15 0.69
N LEU A 103 11.93 -4.99 1.22
CA LEU A 103 11.35 -4.82 2.56
C LEU A 103 12.42 -4.92 3.66
N ILE A 104 13.35 -5.88 3.57
CA ILE A 104 14.47 -6.02 4.52
C ILE A 104 15.35 -4.76 4.48
N THR A 105 15.65 -4.25 3.29
CA THR A 105 16.43 -3.03 3.13
C THR A 105 15.74 -1.86 3.83
N LYS A 106 14.43 -1.68 3.62
CA LYS A 106 13.66 -0.61 4.28
C LYS A 106 13.56 -0.79 5.79
N ALA A 107 13.45 -2.03 6.29
CA ALA A 107 13.42 -2.32 7.72
C ALA A 107 14.75 -1.99 8.41
N LYS A 108 15.88 -2.34 7.79
CA LYS A 108 17.22 -2.07 8.33
C LYS A 108 17.48 -0.58 8.51
N TYR A 109 17.12 0.23 7.51
CA TYR A 109 17.28 1.68 7.59
C TYR A 109 16.27 2.37 8.50
N ALA A 110 15.09 1.77 8.73
CA ALA A 110 14.14 2.26 9.72
C ALA A 110 14.66 2.07 11.17
N ALA A 111 15.47 1.04 11.43
CA ALA A 111 16.03 0.77 12.75
C ALA A 111 17.25 1.65 13.09
N SER A 112 18.05 2.06 12.08
CA SER A 112 19.27 2.85 12.30
C SER A 112 19.05 4.35 12.48
N GLY A 113 17.81 4.83 12.40
CA GLY A 113 17.46 6.25 12.57
C GLY A 113 17.10 6.66 14.01
N ARG A 114 17.35 5.80 15.00
CA ARG A 114 17.27 6.15 16.43
C ARG A 114 18.68 6.23 17.01
#